data_AF-A0A7C3UMZ1-F1
#
_entry.id   AF-A0A7C3UMZ1-F1
#
_cell.length_a   1.000
_cell.length_b   1.000
_cell.length_c   1.000
_cell.angle_alpha   90.00
_cell.angle_beta   90.00
_cell.angle_gamma   90.00
#
_symmetry.space_group_name_H-M   'P 1'
#
loop_
_entity.id
_entity.type
_entity.pdbx_description
1 polymer ?
#
loop_
_entity_poly.entity_id
_entity_poly.type
_entity_poly.pdbx_seq_one_letter_code
_entity_poly.pdbx_strand_id
1 'polypeptide(L)'
;MDIRYINRTDVVVSAVSVLNLIFMSINTALESLILFYLGNIIAIACLIYWGILKDATKYLARSLLIGGIVGVIYTVLDNLLAEVNYINYLRIEDIKLLSTPISVVLFWIFLITTMIYLYHRLRSTFSRFIFPSIITGSTAFLFSLVLFILGDISRQWVWSIGEPPMLSIGPIPLYVPLALFVTFFLSPYIVGIPGAPVADEDSFFAKYFKVSNNPLSGGIRCTIILSLSIYGLLQLFSRL
;
A
#
# COMPACT_ATOMS: atom_id res chain seq x y z
N MET A 1 -1.68 -8.65 -30.34
CA MET A 1 -1.54 -8.06 -29.00
C MET A 1 -2.85 -8.39 -28.28
N ASP A 2 -2.93 -9.57 -27.69
CA ASP A 2 -4.15 -10.03 -27.04
C ASP A 2 -4.30 -9.28 -25.72
N ILE A 3 -5.29 -8.39 -25.65
CA ILE A 3 -5.83 -7.90 -24.40
C ILE A 3 -6.44 -9.14 -23.73
N ARG A 4 -5.61 -9.89 -22.98
CA ARG A 4 -6.07 -11.05 -22.21
C ARG A 4 -7.13 -10.56 -21.25
N TYR A 5 -8.35 -11.07 -21.47
CA TYR A 5 -9.58 -10.86 -20.73
C TYR A 5 -9.39 -10.47 -19.25
N ILE A 6 -10.20 -9.51 -18.79
CA ILE A 6 -10.41 -9.22 -17.36
C ILE A 6 -10.67 -10.55 -16.65
N ASN A 7 -9.80 -10.91 -15.72
CA ASN A 7 -9.94 -12.14 -14.95
C ASN A 7 -10.98 -11.93 -13.85
N ARG A 8 -11.65 -13.00 -13.42
CA ARG A 8 -12.57 -12.96 -12.27
C ARG A 8 -11.89 -12.42 -11.02
N THR A 9 -10.59 -12.71 -10.83
CA THR A 9 -9.80 -12.15 -9.72
C THR A 9 -9.69 -10.62 -9.82
N ASP A 10 -9.58 -10.04 -11.03
CA ASP A 10 -9.53 -8.59 -11.22
C ASP A 10 -10.85 -7.93 -10.78
N VAL A 11 -11.97 -8.56 -11.13
CA VAL A 11 -13.31 -8.11 -10.72
C VAL A 11 -13.47 -8.19 -9.21
N VAL A 12 -13.03 -9.28 -8.57
CA VAL A 12 -13.13 -9.45 -7.11
C VAL A 12 -12.26 -8.43 -6.38
N VAL A 13 -11.00 -8.23 -6.79
CA VAL A 13 -10.13 -7.23 -6.16
C VAL A 13 -10.75 -5.84 -6.31
N SER A 14 -11.22 -5.48 -7.51
CA SER A 14 -11.86 -4.17 -7.74
C SER A 14 -13.14 -4.00 -6.91
N ALA A 15 -14.00 -5.02 -6.84
CA ALA A 15 -15.23 -4.98 -6.07
C ALA A 15 -14.95 -4.84 -4.56
N VAL A 16 -13.96 -5.57 -4.04
CA VAL A 16 -13.53 -5.44 -2.64
C VAL A 16 -12.95 -4.06 -2.36
N SER A 17 -12.18 -3.48 -3.28
CA SER A 17 -11.67 -2.10 -3.12
C SER A 17 -12.76 -1.05 -3.12
N VAL A 18 -13.74 -1.16 -4.02
CA VAL A 18 -14.92 -0.27 -4.03
C VAL A 18 -15.73 -0.43 -2.75
N LEU A 19 -15.95 -1.67 -2.30
CA LEU A 19 -16.66 -1.94 -1.06
C LEU A 19 -15.95 -1.34 0.16
N ASN A 20 -14.62 -1.49 0.25
CA ASN A 20 -13.83 -0.90 1.33
C ASN A 20 -13.93 0.63 1.33
N LEU A 21 -13.83 1.28 0.15
CA LEU A 21 -14.07 2.72 0.02
C LEU A 21 -15.46 3.15 0.48
N ILE A 22 -16.50 2.38 0.16
CA ILE A 22 -17.87 2.63 0.61
C ILE A 22 -17.94 2.55 2.14
N PHE A 23 -17.38 1.50 2.75
CA PHE A 23 -17.33 1.39 4.21
C PHE A 23 -16.57 2.55 4.86
N MET A 24 -15.43 2.96 4.29
CA MET A 24 -14.69 4.13 4.78
C MET A 24 -15.50 5.42 4.64
N SER A 25 -16.22 5.60 3.53
CA SER A 25 -17.07 6.78 3.31
C SER A 25 -18.29 6.80 4.24
N ILE A 26 -18.84 5.64 4.59
CA ILE A 26 -19.90 5.55 5.60
C ILE A 26 -19.30 5.83 6.99
N ASN A 27 -18.08 5.35 7.26
CA ASN A 27 -17.39 5.61 8.51
C ASN A 27 -17.10 7.10 8.73
N THR A 28 -16.85 7.88 7.67
CA THR A 28 -16.71 9.35 7.84
C THR A 28 -18.00 10.01 8.32
N ALA A 29 -19.17 9.47 7.97
CA ALA A 29 -20.46 10.00 8.42
C ALA A 29 -20.87 9.50 9.82
N LEU A 30 -20.52 8.26 10.15
CA LEU A 30 -20.94 7.61 11.41
C LEU A 30 -19.89 7.66 12.52
N GLU A 31 -18.65 8.05 12.19
CA GLU A 31 -17.54 8.14 13.14
C GLU A 31 -17.32 6.84 13.95
N SER A 32 -17.55 5.67 13.32
CA SER A 32 -17.62 4.37 13.99
C SER A 32 -16.45 3.46 13.63
N LEU A 33 -15.52 3.29 14.59
CA LEU A 33 -14.37 2.41 14.46
C LEU A 33 -14.76 0.97 14.06
N ILE A 34 -15.92 0.49 14.50
CA ILE A 34 -16.44 -0.85 14.20
C ILE A 34 -16.65 -1.05 12.69
N LEU A 35 -17.17 -0.05 11.98
CA LEU A 35 -17.40 -0.15 10.54
C LEU A 35 -16.09 -0.17 9.76
N PHE A 36 -15.08 0.57 10.24
CA PHE A 36 -13.75 0.54 9.67
C PHE A 36 -13.09 -0.83 9.85
N TYR A 37 -13.25 -1.45 11.02
CA TYR A 37 -12.80 -2.83 11.27
C TYR A 37 -13.52 -3.84 10.38
N LEU A 38 -14.85 -3.81 10.37
CA LEU A 38 -15.65 -4.75 9.59
C LEU A 38 -15.31 -4.65 8.10
N GLY A 39 -15.18 -3.44 7.56
CA GLY A 39 -14.80 -3.22 6.17
C GLY A 39 -13.44 -3.84 5.82
N ASN A 40 -12.41 -3.61 6.64
CA ASN A 40 -11.08 -4.14 6.39
C ASN A 40 -10.98 -5.66 6.61
N ILE A 41 -11.59 -6.20 7.67
CA ILE A 41 -11.60 -7.64 7.94
C ILE A 41 -12.33 -8.39 6.83
N ILE A 42 -13.53 -7.92 6.43
CA ILE A 42 -14.29 -8.53 5.34
C ILE A 42 -13.50 -8.46 4.04
N ALA A 43 -12.88 -7.31 3.73
CA ALA A 43 -12.06 -7.16 2.54
C ALA A 43 -10.91 -8.17 2.51
N ILE A 44 -10.10 -8.23 3.58
CA ILE A 44 -8.97 -9.16 3.67
C ILE A 44 -9.45 -10.61 3.64
N ALA A 45 -10.51 -10.96 4.35
CA ALA A 45 -11.08 -12.31 4.35
C ALA A 45 -11.55 -12.74 2.95
N CYS A 46 -12.24 -11.86 2.22
CA CYS A 46 -12.64 -12.11 0.84
C CYS A 46 -11.44 -12.30 -0.08
N LEU A 47 -10.41 -11.46 0.05
CA LEU A 47 -9.17 -11.60 -0.73
C LEU A 47 -8.43 -12.91 -0.41
N ILE A 48 -8.33 -13.29 0.86
CA ILE A 48 -7.72 -14.56 1.31
C ILE A 48 -8.49 -15.75 0.74
N TYR A 49 -9.81 -15.76 0.92
CA TYR A 49 -10.69 -16.81 0.42
C TYR A 49 -10.50 -17.00 -1.09
N TRP A 50 -10.54 -15.90 -1.85
CA TRP A 50 -10.38 -15.95 -3.30
C TRP A 50 -8.96 -16.33 -3.72
N GLY A 51 -7.94 -15.77 -3.05
CA GLY A 51 -6.53 -16.02 -3.32
C GLY A 51 -6.13 -17.48 -3.10
N ILE A 52 -6.69 -18.15 -2.08
CA ILE A 52 -6.41 -19.56 -1.80
C ILE A 52 -7.15 -20.48 -2.76
N LEU A 53 -8.44 -20.23 -3.00
CA LEU A 53 -9.33 -21.21 -3.65
C LEU A 53 -9.54 -21.00 -5.15
N LYS A 54 -9.39 -19.77 -5.65
CA LYS A 54 -9.85 -19.39 -7.00
C LYS A 54 -8.82 -18.65 -7.85
N ASP A 55 -7.72 -18.17 -7.26
CA ASP A 55 -6.68 -17.46 -8.00
C ASP A 55 -5.75 -18.41 -8.78
N ALA A 56 -6.10 -18.68 -10.03
CA ALA A 56 -5.29 -19.50 -10.95
C ALA A 56 -3.89 -18.93 -11.21
N THR A 57 -3.70 -17.60 -11.12
CA THR A 57 -2.41 -16.94 -11.40
C THR A 57 -1.48 -16.90 -10.20
N LYS A 58 -2.00 -17.16 -9.00
CA LYS A 58 -1.33 -17.01 -7.71
C LYS A 58 -0.81 -15.58 -7.43
N TYR A 59 -1.18 -14.58 -8.23
CA TYR A 59 -0.77 -13.20 -8.01
C TYR A 59 -1.41 -12.61 -6.76
N LEU A 60 -2.69 -12.89 -6.51
CA LEU A 60 -3.39 -12.40 -5.32
C LEU A 60 -2.83 -13.05 -4.05
N ALA A 61 -2.63 -14.36 -4.06
CA ALA A 61 -2.03 -15.07 -2.91
C ALA A 61 -0.63 -14.54 -2.56
N ARG A 62 0.21 -14.26 -3.57
CA ARG A 62 1.53 -13.65 -3.35
C ARG A 62 1.43 -12.21 -2.83
N SER A 63 0.51 -11.43 -3.37
CA SER A 63 0.28 -10.04 -2.96
C SER A 63 -0.26 -9.96 -1.53
N LEU A 64 -1.05 -10.95 -1.09
CA LEU A 64 -1.50 -11.10 0.28
C LEU A 64 -0.35 -11.39 1.24
N LEU A 65 0.56 -12.31 0.87
CA LEU A 65 1.75 -12.57 1.68
C LEU A 65 2.62 -11.33 1.81
N ILE A 66 2.88 -10.64 0.70
CA ILE A 66 3.67 -9.40 0.68
C ILE A 66 2.99 -8.32 1.53
N GLY A 67 1.69 -8.07 1.32
CA GLY A 67 0.93 -7.09 2.09
C GLY A 67 0.87 -7.42 3.58
N GLY A 68 0.73 -8.69 3.95
CA GLY A 68 0.79 -9.16 5.33
C GLY A 68 2.14 -8.87 5.98
N ILE A 69 3.25 -9.20 5.30
CA ILE A 69 4.60 -8.92 5.79
C ILE A 69 4.83 -7.42 5.95
N VAL A 70 4.48 -6.64 4.93
CA VAL A 70 4.66 -5.18 4.96
C VAL A 70 3.82 -4.57 6.08
N GLY A 71 2.54 -4.94 6.18
CA GLY A 71 1.65 -4.43 7.24
C GLY A 71 2.21 -4.70 8.63
N VAL A 72 2.73 -5.91 8.89
CA VAL A 72 3.33 -6.25 10.19
C VAL A 72 4.64 -5.51 10.44
N ILE A 73 5.59 -5.53 9.50
CA ILE A 73 6.91 -4.89 9.71
C ILE A 73 6.77 -3.36 9.77
N TYR A 74 5.87 -2.78 8.97
CA TYR A 74 5.63 -1.35 8.94
C TYR A 74 5.09 -0.82 10.28
N THR A 75 4.40 -1.63 11.08
CA THR A 75 3.96 -1.22 12.43
C THR A 75 5.11 -0.77 13.33
N VAL A 76 6.32 -1.30 13.12
CA VAL A 76 7.53 -0.89 13.84
C VAL A 76 7.96 0.51 13.42
N LEU A 77 7.94 0.82 12.12
CA LEU A 77 8.23 2.17 11.63
C LEU A 77 7.16 3.16 12.10
N ASP A 78 5.91 2.76 11.99
CA ASP A 78 4.76 3.58 12.34
C ASP A 78 4.75 3.92 13.84
N ASN A 79 5.17 2.96 14.69
CA ASN A 79 5.43 3.21 16.11
C ASN A 79 6.49 4.31 16.32
N LEU A 80 7.60 4.29 15.58
CA LEU A 80 8.63 5.34 15.67
C LEU A 80 8.08 6.71 15.24
N LEU A 81 7.26 6.75 14.19
CA LEU A 81 6.62 8.00 13.74
C LEU A 81 5.63 8.53 14.78
N ALA A 82 4.90 7.65 15.46
CA ALA A 82 4.00 8.00 16.54
C ALA A 82 4.75 8.50 17.79
N GLU A 83 5.87 7.87 18.17
CA GLU A 83 6.70 8.29 19.31
C GLU A 83 7.28 9.70 19.13
N VAL A 84 7.59 10.09 17.89
CA VAL A 84 8.10 11.43 17.55
C VAL A 84 6.95 12.42 17.23
N ASN A 85 5.69 12.03 17.45
CA ASN A 85 4.49 12.83 17.19
C ASN A 85 4.33 13.31 15.74
N TYR A 86 4.86 12.58 14.75
CA TYR A 86 4.55 12.85 13.34
C TYR A 86 3.14 12.37 12.96
N ILE A 87 2.67 11.30 13.62
CA ILE A 87 1.32 10.75 13.45
C ILE A 87 0.68 10.60 14.83
N ASN A 88 -0.52 11.13 14.98
CA ASN A 88 -1.32 10.97 16.18
C ASN A 88 -2.57 10.15 15.87
N TYR A 89 -2.75 9.06 16.61
CA TYR A 89 -3.94 8.23 16.54
C TYR A 89 -4.97 8.68 17.57
N LEU A 90 -6.07 9.27 17.09
CA LEU A 90 -7.06 9.91 17.96
C LEU A 90 -8.08 8.94 18.58
N ARG A 91 -8.23 7.74 18.01
CA ARG A 91 -9.16 6.73 18.52
C ARG A 91 -8.51 5.88 19.61
N ILE A 92 -8.86 6.18 20.86
CA ILE A 92 -8.32 5.48 22.04
C ILE A 92 -8.94 4.08 22.19
N GLU A 93 -10.16 3.88 21.69
CA GLU A 93 -10.91 2.61 21.73
C GLU A 93 -10.29 1.50 20.85
N ASP A 94 -9.34 1.85 19.99
CA ASP A 94 -8.70 0.90 19.10
C ASP A 94 -7.66 0.05 19.83
N ILE A 95 -7.64 -1.24 19.51
CA ILE A 95 -6.62 -2.17 20.01
C ILE A 95 -5.31 -1.79 19.34
N LYS A 96 -4.28 -1.50 20.14
CA LYS A 96 -2.98 -1.08 19.63
C LYS A 96 -2.02 -2.27 19.54
N LEU A 97 -1.33 -2.37 18.41
CA LEU A 97 -0.11 -3.14 18.26
C LEU A 97 1.06 -2.17 18.37
N LEU A 98 1.77 -2.19 19.51
CA LEU A 98 2.68 -1.11 19.92
C LEU A 98 1.88 0.21 20.05
N SER A 99 2.30 1.29 19.37
CA SER A 99 1.53 2.55 19.28
C SER A 99 0.57 2.61 18.08
N THR A 100 0.60 1.61 17.18
CA THR A 100 -0.18 1.60 15.94
C THR A 100 -1.53 0.92 16.17
N PRO A 101 -2.67 1.55 15.86
CA PRO A 101 -3.98 0.90 15.95
C PRO A 101 -4.09 -0.26 14.95
N ILE A 102 -4.63 -1.40 15.36
CA ILE A 102 -4.74 -2.60 14.50
C ILE A 102 -5.56 -2.29 13.24
N SER A 103 -6.55 -1.41 13.32
CA SER A 103 -7.33 -0.99 12.16
C SER A 103 -6.46 -0.38 11.04
N VAL A 104 -5.42 0.38 11.42
CA VAL A 104 -4.43 0.96 10.51
C VAL A 104 -3.54 -0.12 9.92
N VAL A 105 -3.16 -1.13 10.70
CA VAL A 105 -2.40 -2.29 10.22
C VAL A 105 -3.19 -3.06 9.16
N LEU A 106 -4.47 -3.33 9.42
CA LEU A 106 -5.34 -4.02 8.46
C LEU A 106 -5.50 -3.20 7.17
N PHE A 107 -5.66 -1.90 7.30
CA PHE A 107 -5.69 -0.98 6.17
C PHE A 107 -4.39 -1.05 5.33
N TRP A 108 -3.22 -1.04 5.97
CA TRP A 108 -1.94 -1.20 5.29
C TRP A 108 -1.84 -2.53 4.54
N ILE A 109 -2.23 -3.63 5.18
CA ILE A 109 -2.25 -4.96 4.54
C ILE A 109 -3.11 -4.90 3.26
N PHE A 110 -4.33 -4.37 3.37
CA PHE A 110 -5.25 -4.25 2.25
C PHE A 110 -4.70 -3.37 1.11
N LEU A 111 -4.17 -2.19 1.43
CA LEU A 111 -3.61 -1.25 0.47
C LEU A 111 -2.43 -1.86 -0.29
N ILE A 112 -1.44 -2.38 0.44
CA ILE A 112 -0.23 -2.96 -0.15
C ILE A 112 -0.60 -4.19 -1.01
N THR A 113 -1.47 -5.07 -0.53
CA THR A 113 -1.94 -6.22 -1.32
C THR A 113 -2.58 -5.78 -2.64
N THR A 114 -3.44 -4.76 -2.61
CA THR A 114 -4.13 -4.28 -3.81
C THR A 114 -3.16 -3.68 -4.83
N MET A 115 -2.21 -2.86 -4.38
CA MET A 115 -1.24 -2.21 -5.27
C MET A 115 -0.23 -3.20 -5.85
N ILE A 116 0.27 -4.16 -5.06
CA ILE A 116 1.14 -5.23 -5.58
C ILE A 116 0.38 -6.11 -6.57
N TYR A 117 -0.88 -6.46 -6.28
CA TYR A 117 -1.71 -7.21 -7.21
C TYR A 117 -1.88 -6.47 -8.54
N LEU A 118 -2.22 -5.17 -8.48
CA LEU A 118 -2.34 -4.30 -9.65
C LEU A 118 -1.05 -4.29 -10.48
N TYR A 119 0.10 -4.12 -9.83
CA TYR A 119 1.40 -4.16 -10.50
C TYR A 119 1.63 -5.51 -11.22
N HIS A 120 1.39 -6.63 -10.55
CA HIS A 120 1.54 -7.98 -11.14
C HIS A 120 0.66 -8.15 -12.38
N ARG A 121 -0.60 -7.69 -12.32
CA ARG A 121 -1.53 -7.78 -13.46
C ARG A 121 -1.10 -6.89 -14.63
N LEU A 122 -0.76 -5.63 -14.35
CA LEU A 122 -0.27 -4.71 -15.39
C LEU A 122 1.00 -5.25 -16.03
N ARG A 123 1.97 -5.71 -15.23
CA ARG A 123 3.24 -6.23 -15.75
C ARG A 123 3.09 -7.53 -16.53
N SER A 124 2.06 -8.34 -16.25
CA SER A 124 1.72 -9.50 -17.09
C SER A 124 1.16 -9.12 -18.47
N THR A 125 0.72 -7.87 -18.64
CA THR A 125 0.10 -7.35 -19.87
C THR A 125 1.09 -6.50 -20.68
N PHE A 126 1.87 -5.65 -20.01
CA PHE A 126 2.83 -4.76 -20.65
C PHE A 126 4.21 -5.41 -20.78
N SER A 127 4.83 -5.27 -21.96
CA SER A 127 6.20 -5.73 -22.20
C SER A 127 7.24 -4.91 -21.43
N ARG A 128 7.10 -3.57 -21.44
CA ARG A 128 7.96 -2.62 -20.73
C ARG A 128 7.50 -2.44 -19.29
N PHE A 129 8.43 -2.50 -18.33
CA PHE A 129 8.12 -2.38 -16.90
C PHE A 129 7.70 -0.96 -16.48
N ILE A 130 8.14 0.06 -17.22
CA ILE A 130 7.90 1.48 -16.90
C ILE A 130 6.41 1.81 -16.83
N PHE A 131 5.58 1.28 -17.74
CA PHE A 131 4.14 1.57 -17.73
C PHE A 131 3.42 1.01 -16.50
N PRO A 132 3.56 -0.29 -16.14
CA PRO A 132 3.06 -0.82 -14.88
C PRO A 132 3.51 -0.03 -13.65
N SER A 133 4.79 0.37 -13.59
CA SER A 133 5.35 1.17 -12.50
C SER A 133 4.67 2.53 -12.36
N ILE A 134 4.58 3.29 -13.45
CA ILE A 134 3.96 4.62 -13.43
C ILE A 134 2.50 4.53 -13.05
N ILE A 135 1.75 3.59 -13.64
CA ILE A 135 0.31 3.42 -13.37
C ILE A 135 0.10 3.02 -11.91
N THR A 136 0.85 2.05 -11.39
CA THR A 136 0.71 1.60 -10.00
C THR A 136 1.11 2.71 -9.02
N GLY A 137 2.25 3.38 -9.26
CA GLY A 137 2.70 4.51 -8.44
C GLY A 137 1.69 5.66 -8.42
N SER A 138 1.18 6.07 -9.58
CA SER A 138 0.18 7.14 -9.69
C SER A 138 -1.14 6.76 -9.03
N THR A 139 -1.56 5.50 -9.18
CA THR A 139 -2.76 4.98 -8.51
C THR A 139 -2.58 5.00 -6.99
N ALA A 140 -1.43 4.56 -6.48
CA ALA A 140 -1.13 4.60 -5.05
C ALA A 140 -1.09 6.04 -4.50
N PHE A 141 -0.51 6.98 -5.24
CA PHE A 141 -0.53 8.40 -4.90
C PHE A 141 -1.95 8.93 -4.74
N LEU A 142 -2.78 8.79 -5.80
CA LEU A 142 -4.15 9.32 -5.79
C LEU A 142 -5.02 8.63 -4.75
N PHE A 143 -4.92 7.31 -4.65
CA PHE A 143 -5.70 6.52 -3.71
C PHE A 143 -5.31 6.84 -2.27
N SER A 144 -4.02 7.00 -1.98
CA SER A 144 -3.57 7.41 -0.65
C SER A 144 -4.06 8.81 -0.27
N LEU A 145 -4.05 9.78 -1.19
CA LEU A 145 -4.64 11.10 -0.93
C LEU A 145 -6.11 10.97 -0.50
N VAL A 146 -6.93 10.24 -1.27
CA VAL A 146 -8.34 10.03 -0.94
C VAL A 146 -8.48 9.36 0.43
N LEU A 147 -7.74 8.29 0.69
CA LEU A 147 -7.85 7.51 1.92
C LEU A 147 -7.37 8.29 3.15
N PHE A 148 -6.28 9.03 3.04
CA PHE A 148 -5.78 9.85 4.14
C PHE A 148 -6.73 11.02 4.44
N ILE A 149 -7.40 11.61 3.44
CA ILE A 149 -8.42 12.66 3.65
C ILE A 149 -9.61 12.05 4.40
N LEU A 150 -10.09 10.88 3.96
CA LEU A 150 -11.19 10.19 4.64
C LEU A 150 -10.81 9.79 6.07
N GLY A 151 -9.57 9.34 6.29
CA GLY A 151 -9.06 9.00 7.61
C GLY A 151 -8.94 10.19 8.57
N ASP A 152 -8.52 11.35 8.05
CA ASP A 152 -8.48 12.60 8.82
C ASP A 152 -9.91 13.06 9.20
N ILE A 153 -10.83 13.09 8.23
CA ILE A 153 -12.25 13.44 8.46
C ILE A 153 -12.90 12.52 9.50
N SER A 154 -12.64 11.21 9.42
CA SER A 154 -13.16 10.22 10.38
C SER A 154 -12.39 10.17 11.71
N ARG A 155 -11.40 11.06 11.88
CA ARG A 155 -10.54 11.18 13.07
C ARG A 155 -9.82 9.87 13.42
N GLN A 156 -9.40 9.10 12.42
CA GLN A 156 -8.64 7.86 12.62
C GLN A 156 -7.18 8.18 12.91
N TRP A 157 -6.62 9.13 12.17
CA TRP A 157 -5.27 9.65 12.35
C TRP A 157 -5.26 11.14 12.07
N VAL A 158 -4.33 11.85 12.68
CA VAL A 158 -3.97 13.21 12.32
C VAL A 158 -2.47 13.27 12.18
N TRP A 159 -2.01 13.81 11.06
CA TRP A 159 -0.60 14.07 10.86
C TRP A 159 -0.25 15.36 11.59
N SER A 160 0.54 15.25 12.66
CA SER A 160 0.95 16.39 13.47
C SER A 160 2.26 16.93 12.91
N ILE A 161 2.14 18.02 12.14
CA ILE A 161 3.31 18.74 11.63
C ILE A 161 3.74 19.68 12.75
N GLY A 162 4.62 19.19 13.63
CA GLY A 162 5.07 19.91 14.82
C GLY A 162 5.74 21.27 14.54
N GLU A 163 6.19 21.54 13.32
CA GLU A 163 6.73 22.84 12.92
C GLU A 163 6.43 23.15 11.44
N PRO A 164 5.88 24.33 11.09
CA PRO A 164 5.72 24.76 9.71
C PRO A 164 7.03 25.31 9.09
N PRO A 165 7.20 25.25 7.76
CA PRO A 165 6.19 24.84 6.77
C PRO A 165 6.60 23.59 5.96
N MET A 166 6.13 22.40 6.38
CA MET A 166 6.14 21.25 5.47
C MET A 166 5.04 21.39 4.40
N LEU A 167 5.38 21.16 3.13
CA LEU A 167 4.41 21.14 2.03
C LEU A 167 3.31 20.07 2.28
N SER A 168 2.05 20.48 2.26
CA SER A 168 0.88 19.63 2.49
C SER A 168 -0.20 19.81 1.41
N ILE A 169 -1.04 18.79 1.24
CA ILE A 169 -2.30 18.86 0.49
C ILE A 169 -3.43 18.69 1.51
N GLY A 170 -4.05 19.80 1.89
CA GLY A 170 -5.01 19.83 3.00
C GLY A 170 -4.32 19.39 4.31
N PRO A 171 -4.90 18.46 5.09
CA PRO A 171 -4.33 17.99 6.36
C PRO A 171 -3.19 16.97 6.18
N ILE A 172 -2.85 16.59 4.94
CA ILE A 172 -1.92 15.50 4.67
C ILE A 172 -0.56 16.04 4.24
N PRO A 173 0.54 15.69 4.92
CA PRO A 173 1.87 16.01 4.45
C PRO A 173 2.15 15.34 3.11
N LEU A 174 2.61 16.11 2.11
CA LEU A 174 2.79 15.61 0.74
C LEU A 174 3.84 14.48 0.65
N TYR A 175 4.77 14.39 1.60
CA TYR A 175 5.76 13.32 1.64
C TYR A 175 5.14 11.92 1.78
N VAL A 176 3.96 11.78 2.41
CA VAL A 176 3.29 10.49 2.63
C VAL A 176 2.77 9.88 1.32
N PRO A 177 1.87 10.55 0.56
CA PRO A 177 1.39 10.02 -0.71
C PRO A 177 2.54 9.89 -1.73
N LEU A 178 3.54 10.79 -1.69
CA LEU A 178 4.70 10.71 -2.56
C LEU A 178 5.61 9.51 -2.22
N ALA A 179 5.74 9.15 -0.95
CA ALA A 179 6.46 7.94 -0.55
C ALA A 179 5.79 6.67 -1.10
N LEU A 180 4.44 6.64 -1.12
CA LEU A 180 3.70 5.55 -1.73
C LEU A 180 3.86 5.53 -3.25
N PHE A 181 3.84 6.69 -3.91
CA PHE A 181 4.19 6.79 -5.33
C PHE A 181 5.54 6.15 -5.61
N VAL A 182 6.60 6.59 -4.91
CA VAL A 182 7.97 6.11 -5.12
C VAL A 182 8.07 4.62 -4.86
N THR A 183 7.47 4.14 -3.77
CA THR A 183 7.48 2.72 -3.41
C THR A 183 6.87 1.87 -4.52
N PHE A 184 5.68 2.22 -4.99
CA PHE A 184 5.01 1.42 -6.01
C PHE A 184 5.55 1.63 -7.41
N PHE A 185 6.12 2.80 -7.71
CA PHE A 185 6.91 3.02 -8.92
C PHE A 185 8.12 2.06 -8.99
N LEU A 186 8.78 1.82 -7.86
CA LEU A 186 9.90 0.88 -7.73
C LEU A 186 9.47 -0.60 -7.60
N SER A 187 8.20 -0.92 -7.80
CA SER A 187 7.69 -2.31 -7.78
C SER A 187 8.50 -3.31 -8.62
N PRO A 188 9.06 -2.99 -9.81
CA PRO A 188 9.91 -3.89 -10.56
C PRO A 188 11.16 -4.37 -9.82
N TYR A 189 11.65 -3.60 -8.86
CA TYR A 189 12.83 -3.92 -8.05
C TYR A 189 12.45 -4.58 -6.71
N ILE A 190 11.19 -4.43 -6.30
CA ILE A 190 10.63 -5.00 -5.08
C ILE A 190 10.16 -6.43 -5.32
N VAL A 191 9.33 -6.65 -6.34
CA VAL A 191 8.61 -7.90 -6.59
C VAL A 191 9.01 -8.55 -7.91
N GLY A 192 9.53 -9.77 -7.82
CA GLY A 192 9.81 -10.62 -8.98
C GLY A 192 8.54 -11.27 -9.52
N ILE A 193 8.43 -11.35 -10.86
CA ILE A 193 7.32 -12.03 -11.51
C ILE A 193 7.80 -13.36 -12.09
N PRO A 194 7.15 -14.48 -11.73
CA PRO A 194 7.49 -15.79 -12.30
C PRO A 194 7.33 -15.81 -13.82
N GLY A 195 8.38 -16.23 -14.53
CA GLY A 195 8.34 -16.45 -15.97
C GLY A 195 8.34 -15.18 -16.83
N ALA A 196 8.42 -13.99 -16.23
CA ALA A 196 8.70 -12.76 -16.96
C ALA A 196 10.22 -12.47 -16.85
N PRO A 197 10.89 -12.05 -17.94
CA PRO A 197 12.25 -11.55 -17.82
C PRO A 197 12.28 -10.41 -16.80
N VAL A 198 13.26 -10.49 -15.89
CA VAL A 198 13.61 -9.38 -14.99
C VAL A 198 13.84 -8.15 -15.87
N ALA A 199 13.39 -6.98 -15.40
CA ALA A 199 13.49 -5.69 -16.10
C ALA A 199 14.71 -5.64 -17.03
N ASP A 200 14.50 -5.28 -18.31
CA ASP A 200 15.51 -5.14 -19.37
C ASP A 200 16.90 -5.62 -18.94
N GLU A 201 17.31 -6.82 -19.39
CA GLU A 201 18.61 -7.41 -19.03
C GLU A 201 19.79 -6.45 -19.29
N ASP A 202 19.58 -5.42 -20.10
CA ASP A 202 20.53 -4.34 -20.44
C ASP A 202 20.53 -3.13 -19.48
N SER A 203 19.63 -3.05 -18.51
CA SER A 203 19.60 -1.92 -17.56
C SER A 203 20.65 -2.09 -16.45
N PHE A 204 21.37 -1.01 -16.12
CA PHE A 204 22.39 -0.99 -15.07
C PHE A 204 21.89 -1.59 -13.76
N PHE A 205 20.65 -1.30 -13.37
CA PHE A 205 20.04 -1.79 -12.13
C PHE A 205 19.67 -3.28 -12.20
N ALA A 206 19.27 -3.83 -13.34
CA ALA A 206 18.93 -5.25 -13.47
C ALA A 206 20.16 -6.16 -13.29
N LYS A 207 21.35 -5.67 -13.68
CA LYS A 207 22.61 -6.40 -13.52
C LYS A 207 23.04 -6.59 -12.06
N TYR A 208 22.70 -5.64 -11.19
CA TYR A 208 23.07 -5.68 -9.76
C TYR A 208 21.93 -6.15 -8.85
N PHE A 209 20.67 -5.93 -9.24
CA PHE A 209 19.51 -6.31 -8.43
C PHE A 209 18.78 -7.51 -9.05
N LYS A 210 19.29 -8.72 -8.83
CA LYS A 210 18.53 -9.93 -9.13
C LYS A 210 17.30 -9.99 -8.21
N VAL A 211 16.13 -9.73 -8.78
CA VAL A 211 14.88 -9.69 -8.02
C VAL A 211 14.42 -11.11 -7.70
N SER A 212 14.26 -11.41 -6.41
CA SER A 212 13.81 -12.72 -5.97
C SER A 212 12.32 -12.87 -6.24
N ASN A 213 11.91 -14.04 -6.73
CA ASN A 213 10.50 -14.42 -6.86
C ASN A 213 9.87 -14.86 -5.53
N ASN A 214 10.62 -14.81 -4.42
CA ASN A 214 10.15 -15.16 -3.09
C ASN A 214 9.32 -13.99 -2.50
N PRO A 215 8.02 -14.20 -2.19
CA PRO A 215 7.16 -13.15 -1.62
C PRO A 215 7.68 -12.64 -0.27
N LEU A 216 8.42 -13.45 0.51
CA LEU A 216 9.05 -12.99 1.74
C LEU A 216 10.07 -11.88 1.49
N SER A 217 10.95 -12.10 0.50
CA SER A 217 11.94 -11.09 0.11
C SER A 217 11.26 -9.85 -0.47
N GLY A 218 10.18 -10.03 -1.24
CA GLY A 218 9.37 -8.93 -1.75
C GLY A 218 8.77 -8.06 -0.64
N GLY A 219 8.19 -8.68 0.39
CA GLY A 219 7.66 -7.96 1.56
C GLY A 219 8.72 -7.16 2.33
N ILE A 220 9.89 -7.77 2.58
CA ILE A 220 11.00 -7.10 3.25
C ILE A 220 11.50 -5.90 2.42
N ARG A 221 11.74 -6.09 1.12
CA ARG A 221 12.18 -5.01 0.22
C ARG A 221 11.16 -3.89 0.13
N CYS A 222 9.88 -4.23 0.04
CA CYS A 222 8.79 -3.25 -0.02
C CYS A 222 8.79 -2.40 1.24
N THR A 223 8.95 -3.03 2.41
CA THR A 223 9.02 -2.31 3.68
C THR A 223 10.25 -1.40 3.74
N ILE A 224 11.43 -1.90 3.37
CA ILE A 224 12.66 -1.08 3.35
C ILE A 224 12.50 0.14 2.44
N ILE A 225 12.00 -0.06 1.21
CA ILE A 225 11.81 1.03 0.25
C ILE A 225 10.75 2.02 0.74
N LEU A 226 9.65 1.55 1.32
CA LEU A 226 8.62 2.40 1.89
C LEU A 226 9.19 3.24 3.03
N SER A 227 9.89 2.63 3.98
CA SER A 227 10.53 3.33 5.10
C SER A 227 11.55 4.37 4.63
N LEU A 228 12.42 4.01 3.68
CA LEU A 228 13.41 4.92 3.11
C LEU A 228 12.75 6.07 2.35
N SER A 229 11.66 5.79 1.63
CA SER A 229 10.93 6.83 0.90
C SER A 229 10.26 7.81 1.85
N ILE A 230 9.58 7.32 2.89
CA ILE A 230 8.96 8.17 3.92
C ILE A 230 10.02 9.01 4.62
N TYR A 231 11.08 8.39 5.14
CA TYR A 231 12.12 9.11 5.89
C TYR A 231 12.89 10.09 5.01
N GLY A 232 13.30 9.67 3.81
CA GLY A 232 14.04 10.52 2.88
C GLY A 232 13.24 11.74 2.43
N LEU A 233 11.95 11.56 2.15
CA LEU A 233 11.07 12.67 1.80
C LEU A 233 10.74 13.54 3.00
N LEU A 234 10.53 12.97 4.19
CA LEU A 234 10.36 13.74 5.42
C LEU A 234 11.57 14.67 5.66
N GLN A 235 12.80 14.15 5.52
CA GLN A 235 14.04 14.92 5.67
C GLN A 235 14.23 15.97 4.57
N LEU A 236 13.78 15.69 3.35
CA LEU A 236 13.82 16.67 2.27
C LEU A 236 12.85 17.82 2.54
N PHE A 237 11.63 17.49 2.98
CA PHE A 237 10.56 18.46 3.20
C PHE A 237 10.72 19.26 4.50
N SER A 238 11.43 18.73 5.50
CA SER A 238 11.79 19.49 6.71
C SER A 238 12.87 20.55 6.48
N ARG A 239 13.58 20.49 5.34
CA ARG A 239 14.65 21.44 4.97
C ARG A 239 14.20 22.50 3.97
N LEU A 240 13.00 22.35 3.41
CA LEU A 240 12.37 23.31 2.48
C LEU A 240 11.49 24.28 3.26
#